data_AF-Q38IX6-F1
#
_entry.id   AF-Q38IX6-F1
#
_cell.length_a   1.000
_cell.length_b   1.000
_cell.length_c   1.000
_cell.angle_alpha   90.00
_cell.angle_beta   90.00
_cell.angle_gamma   90.00
#
_symmetry.space_group_name_H-M   'P 1'
#
loop_
_entity.id
_entity.type
_entity.pdbx_description
1 polymer ?
#
loop_
_entity_poly.entity_id
_entity_poly.type
_entity_poly.pdbx_seq_one_letter_code
_entity_poly.pdbx_strand_id
1 'polypeptide(L)'
;MCLCTEYYCKCTGGADCTSCTAACTGCGNCPNAATCTDSKNCLKAATCTGSTNCKAATTCTDSTNCYKAKTCTRSTGCPGH
;
A
#
# COMPACT_ATOMS: atom_id res chain seq x y z
N MET A 1 5.87 5.19 -14.02
CA MET A 1 6.08 4.08 -14.98
C MET A 1 5.63 2.77 -14.34
N CYS A 2 4.93 1.92 -15.09
CA CYS A 2 4.57 0.58 -14.63
C CYS A 2 5.37 -0.45 -15.44
N LEU A 3 6.01 -1.36 -14.72
CA LEU A 3 6.72 -2.52 -15.25
C LEU A 3 5.88 -3.75 -14.90
N CYS A 4 5.26 -4.33 -15.92
CA CYS A 4 4.40 -5.50 -15.79
C CYS A 4 5.05 -6.71 -16.43
N THR A 5 5.17 -7.80 -15.67
CA THR A 5 5.52 -9.12 -16.19
C THR A 5 4.34 -10.05 -15.93
N GLU A 6 3.61 -10.40 -16.99
CA GLU A 6 2.36 -11.18 -16.91
C GLU A 6 1.35 -10.55 -15.93
N TYR A 7 1.14 -11.16 -14.75
CA TYR A 7 0.24 -10.70 -13.69
C TYR A 7 0.91 -9.83 -12.61
N TYR A 8 2.23 -9.66 -12.69
CA TYR A 8 3.03 -8.95 -11.70
C TYR A 8 3.36 -7.53 -12.19
N CYS A 9 2.55 -6.55 -11.79
CA CYS A 9 2.78 -5.15 -12.15
C CYS A 9 3.38 -4.37 -10.97
N LYS A 10 4.57 -3.80 -11.18
CA LYS A 10 5.19 -2.81 -10.30
C LYS A 10 4.99 -1.43 -10.89
N CYS A 11 4.53 -0.47 -10.09
CA CYS A 11 4.32 0.89 -10.56
C CYS A 11 5.08 1.88 -9.67
N THR A 12 5.73 2.84 -10.31
CA THR A 12 6.47 3.91 -9.63
C THR A 12 6.04 5.26 -10.16
N GLY A 13 5.57 6.13 -9.27
CA GLY A 13 5.14 7.49 -9.61
C GLY A 13 3.81 7.56 -10.36
N GLY A 14 3.10 8.67 -10.17
CA GLY A 14 1.87 8.99 -10.88
C GLY A 14 0.68 9.25 -9.95
N ALA A 15 -0.40 9.76 -10.52
CA ALA A 15 -1.65 9.97 -9.78
C ALA A 15 -2.45 8.65 -9.64
N ASP A 16 -2.44 7.80 -10.67
CA ASP A 16 -3.22 6.57 -10.70
C ASP A 16 -2.37 5.36 -11.13
N CYS A 17 -2.30 4.37 -10.23
CA CYS A 17 -1.61 3.11 -10.41
C CYS A 17 -2.56 1.94 -10.14
N THR A 18 -3.83 2.07 -10.53
CA THR A 18 -4.85 1.01 -10.37
C THR A 18 -4.46 -0.31 -11.05
N SER A 19 -3.64 -0.27 -12.10
CA SER A 19 -3.07 -1.45 -12.76
C SER A 19 -1.96 -2.15 -11.96
N CYS A 20 -1.45 -1.53 -10.89
CA CYS A 20 -0.41 -2.10 -10.06
C CYS A 20 -0.96 -3.21 -9.16
N THR A 21 -0.41 -4.42 -9.29
CA THR A 21 -0.83 -5.59 -8.50
C THR A 21 0.24 -6.05 -7.52
N ALA A 22 1.52 -5.82 -7.82
CA ALA A 22 2.63 -6.30 -7.02
C ALA A 22 3.14 -5.26 -6.03
N ALA A 23 3.75 -4.18 -6.53
CA ALA A 23 4.36 -3.15 -5.69
C ALA A 23 4.14 -1.75 -6.26
N CYS A 24 3.54 -0.88 -5.45
CA CYS A 24 3.26 0.50 -5.79
C CYS A 24 4.17 1.44 -4.99
N THR A 25 4.88 2.32 -5.67
CA THR A 25 5.83 3.23 -5.05
C THR A 25 5.57 4.66 -5.49
N GLY A 26 5.40 5.58 -4.55
CA GLY A 26 5.24 7.01 -4.85
C GLY A 26 4.01 7.35 -5.69
N CYS A 27 2.88 6.63 -5.53
CA CYS A 27 1.70 6.83 -6.38
C CYS A 27 0.43 7.21 -5.59
N GLY A 28 -0.42 8.02 -6.21
CA GLY A 28 -1.63 8.59 -5.60
C GLY A 28 -2.80 7.61 -5.44
N ASN A 29 -2.83 6.51 -6.20
CA ASN A 29 -3.91 5.55 -6.13
C ASN A 29 -3.42 4.13 -6.44
N CYS A 30 -3.31 3.29 -5.40
CA CYS A 30 -2.80 1.91 -5.50
C CYS A 30 -3.77 0.87 -4.90
N PRO A 31 -5.03 0.80 -5.38
CA PRO A 31 -6.07 -0.02 -4.75
C PRO A 31 -5.80 -1.52 -4.79
N ASN A 32 -4.99 -1.99 -5.75
CA ASN A 32 -4.76 -3.41 -6.03
C ASN A 32 -3.35 -3.91 -5.69
N ALA A 33 -2.44 -3.03 -5.26
CA ALA A 33 -1.05 -3.42 -5.02
C ALA A 33 -0.92 -4.26 -3.75
N ALA A 34 -0.15 -5.35 -3.80
CA ALA A 34 0.16 -6.17 -2.64
C ALA A 34 1.09 -5.47 -1.65
N THR A 35 1.99 -4.62 -2.14
CA THR A 35 2.89 -3.78 -1.34
C THR A 35 2.75 -2.32 -1.75
N CYS A 36 2.71 -1.43 -0.76
CA CYS A 36 2.72 0.01 -0.97
C CYS A 36 3.87 0.68 -0.22
N THR A 37 4.55 1.58 -0.92
CA THR A 37 5.63 2.42 -0.37
C THR A 37 5.38 3.86 -0.79
N ASP A 38 5.32 4.79 0.16
CA ASP A 38 5.09 6.23 -0.07
C ASP A 38 3.89 6.50 -0.99
N SER A 39 2.82 5.71 -0.83
CA SER A 39 1.68 5.70 -1.74
C SER A 39 0.35 5.91 -1.02
N LYS A 40 -0.71 6.20 -1.78
CA LYS A 40 -2.05 6.45 -1.26
C LYS A 40 -3.06 5.45 -1.81
N ASN A 41 -4.16 5.28 -1.08
CA ASN A 41 -5.26 4.36 -1.44
C ASN A 41 -4.82 2.89 -1.56
N CYS A 42 -4.00 2.43 -0.62
CA CYS A 42 -3.43 1.09 -0.58
C CYS A 42 -4.40 0.04 0.02
N LEU A 43 -5.60 -0.05 -0.56
CA LEU A 43 -6.73 -0.75 0.05
C LEU A 43 -6.50 -2.25 0.27
N LYS A 44 -5.81 -2.91 -0.67
CA LYS A 44 -5.54 -4.36 -0.66
C LYS A 44 -4.09 -4.71 -0.31
N ALA A 45 -3.26 -3.73 0.01
CA ALA A 45 -1.87 -3.99 0.34
C ALA A 45 -1.78 -4.83 1.60
N ALA A 46 -0.93 -5.86 1.58
CA ALA A 46 -0.57 -6.66 2.74
C ALA A 46 0.50 -5.94 3.58
N THR A 47 1.38 -5.19 2.92
CA THR A 47 2.43 -4.39 3.55
C THR A 47 2.33 -2.93 3.12
N CYS A 48 2.35 -2.03 4.09
CA CYS A 48 2.38 -0.59 3.88
C CYS A 48 3.56 0.06 4.59
N THR A 49 4.29 0.89 3.85
CA THR A 49 5.38 1.73 4.38
C THR A 49 5.18 3.17 3.93
N GLY A 50 5.15 4.14 4.85
CA GLY A 50 4.96 5.56 4.51
C GLY A 50 3.65 5.84 3.76
N SER A 51 2.64 4.99 3.90
CA SER A 51 1.48 4.96 2.99
C SER A 51 0.16 5.22 3.71
N THR A 52 -0.89 5.53 2.96
CA THR A 52 -2.22 5.84 3.51
C THR A 52 -3.31 4.92 2.96
N ASN A 53 -4.39 4.77 3.73
CA ASN A 53 -5.55 3.91 3.39
C ASN A 53 -5.20 2.41 3.32
N CYS A 54 -4.38 1.94 4.25
CA CYS A 54 -3.87 0.57 4.35
C CYS A 54 -4.81 -0.41 5.05
N LYS A 55 -6.08 -0.45 4.62
CA LYS A 55 -7.17 -1.12 5.35
C LYS A 55 -6.96 -2.62 5.53
N ALA A 56 -6.35 -3.29 4.56
CA ALA A 56 -6.11 -4.73 4.57
C ALA A 56 -4.68 -5.12 4.99
N ALA A 57 -3.83 -4.14 5.30
CA ALA A 57 -2.43 -4.41 5.60
C ALA A 57 -2.30 -5.21 6.91
N THR A 58 -1.50 -6.26 6.86
CA THR A 58 -1.10 -7.04 8.04
C THR A 58 0.14 -6.43 8.69
N THR A 59 0.94 -5.69 7.91
CA THR A 59 2.12 -4.96 8.37
C THR A 59 2.02 -3.49 7.96
N CYS A 60 2.10 -2.60 8.94
CA CYS A 60 2.12 -1.16 8.74
C CYS A 60 3.32 -0.52 9.43
N THR A 61 4.06 0.29 8.67
CA THR A 61 5.18 1.09 9.14
C THR A 61 5.00 2.52 8.65
N ASP A 62 5.01 3.50 9.56
CA ASP A 62 4.80 4.93 9.23
C ASP A 62 3.58 5.19 8.35
N SER A 63 2.50 4.44 8.59
CA SER A 63 1.33 4.40 7.70
C SER A 63 0.04 4.70 8.46
N THR A 64 -1.04 4.98 7.73
CA THR A 64 -2.34 5.33 8.32
C THR A 64 -3.47 4.44 7.80
N ASN A 65 -4.52 4.33 8.63
CA ASN A 65 -5.74 3.53 8.38
C ASN A 65 -5.45 2.02 8.28
N CYS A 66 -4.64 1.52 9.22
CA CYS A 66 -4.12 0.16 9.28
C CYS A 66 -5.01 -0.84 10.03
N TYR A 67 -6.31 -0.87 9.71
CA TYR A 67 -7.35 -1.50 10.54
C TYR A 67 -7.20 -3.01 10.78
N LYS A 68 -6.38 -3.70 9.97
CA LYS A 68 -6.13 -5.14 10.09
C LYS A 68 -4.66 -5.47 10.40
N ALA A 69 -3.86 -4.48 10.76
CA ALA A 69 -2.44 -4.68 11.00
C ALA A 69 -2.19 -5.52 12.25
N LYS A 70 -1.42 -6.59 12.10
CA LYS A 70 -0.85 -7.37 13.21
C LYS A 70 0.44 -6.74 13.71
N THR A 71 1.21 -6.19 12.78
CA THR A 71 2.43 -5.43 13.06
C THR A 71 2.17 -3.97 12.75
N CYS A 72 2.25 -3.13 13.77
CA CYS A 72 2.01 -1.70 13.67
C CYS A 72 3.20 -0.95 14.26
N THR A 73 3.91 -0.17 13.45
CA THR A 73 5.07 0.61 13.89
C THR A 73 4.90 2.05 13.43
N ARG A 74 4.89 3.00 14.37
CA ARG A 74 4.70 4.44 14.09
C ARG A 74 3.50 4.72 13.16
N SER A 75 2.46 3.90 13.25
CA SER A 75 1.31 3.91 12.35
C SER A 75 0.03 4.18 13.13
N THR A 76 -1.01 4.64 12.43
CA THR A 76 -2.31 4.97 13.04
C THR A 76 -3.45 4.12 12.48
N GLY A 77 -4.51 3.97 13.28
CA GLY A 77 -5.67 3.15 12.92
C GLY A 77 -5.40 1.66 12.97
N CYS A 78 -4.44 1.22 13.79
CA CYS A 78 -4.17 -0.19 14.03
C CYS A 78 -5.17 -0.76 15.04
N PRO A 79 -5.58 -2.04 14.91
CA PRO A 79 -6.47 -2.65 15.87
C PRO A 79 -5.78 -2.78 17.23
N GLY A 80 -6.44 -2.34 18.30
CA GLY A 80 -5.95 -2.46 19.68
C GLY A 80 -5.06 -1.31 20.18
N HIS A 81 -4.95 -0.21 19.43
CA HIS A 81 -4.29 1.02 19.85
C HIS A 81 -5.24 2.23 19.80
#